data_AF-A0A833DYZ9-F1
#
_entry.id   AF-A0A833DYZ9-F1
#
_cell.length_a   1.000
_cell.length_b   1.000
_cell.length_c   1.000
_cell.angle_alpha   90.00
_cell.angle_beta   90.00
_cell.angle_gamma   90.00
#
_symmetry.space_group_name_H-M   'P 1'
#
loop_
_entity.id
_entity.type
_entity.pdbx_description
1 polymer ?
#
loop_
_entity_poly.entity_id
_entity_poly.type
_entity_poly.pdbx_seq_one_letter_code
_entity_poly.pdbx_strand_id
1 'polypeptide(L)'
;MSLITTSIYYMNRHTLLLLISISILVIVVSVLTNFNKYVVVCDSLELQVIDGDTFRWHNKKVRIYGIDTLELTKQKKWVLHYIDKKNYSCLKYYAYRAKEVLENIFNNYCIKIEFLGHDKYGRILARVYNCTGNICTDIGEYLVLNGLAISFGDTYKYAERFARRRNLGFWSCN
;
A
#
# COMPACT_ATOMS: atom_id res chain seq x y z
N MET A 1 -6.24 -29.26 -36.87
CA MET A 1 -6.27 -29.85 -35.52
C MET A 1 -5.53 -31.21 -35.46
N SER A 2 -4.44 -31.40 -36.23
CA SER A 2 -3.79 -32.74 -36.40
C SER A 2 -2.26 -32.78 -36.20
N LEU A 3 -1.60 -31.63 -35.99
CA LEU A 3 -0.13 -31.57 -35.82
C LEU A 3 0.31 -31.68 -34.35
N ILE A 4 -0.54 -31.26 -33.42
CA ILE A 4 -0.24 -31.31 -31.97
C ILE A 4 -0.36 -32.75 -31.46
N THR A 5 -1.33 -33.51 -31.97
CA THR A 5 -1.61 -34.89 -31.55
C THR A 5 -0.54 -35.89 -32.02
N THR A 6 0.09 -35.65 -33.18
CA THR A 6 1.15 -36.49 -33.74
C THR A 6 2.49 -36.30 -33.03
N SER A 7 2.82 -35.08 -32.58
CA SER A 7 4.07 -34.79 -31.87
C SER A 7 4.15 -35.41 -30.48
N ILE A 8 3.02 -35.53 -29.76
CA ILE A 8 2.99 -36.14 -28.41
C ILE A 8 3.23 -37.65 -28.50
N TYR A 9 2.81 -38.28 -29.60
CA TYR A 9 2.93 -39.72 -29.83
C TYR A 9 4.38 -40.19 -30.10
N TYR A 10 5.25 -39.31 -30.59
CA TYR A 10 6.67 -39.58 -30.88
C TYR A 10 7.63 -39.16 -29.76
N MET A 11 7.12 -38.61 -28.66
CA MET A 11 7.94 -38.13 -27.55
C MET A 11 8.38 -39.31 -26.68
N ASN A 12 9.69 -39.53 -26.53
CA ASN A 12 10.20 -40.65 -25.75
C ASN A 12 9.87 -40.48 -24.23
N ARG A 13 9.79 -41.60 -23.51
CA ARG A 13 9.46 -41.63 -22.07
C ARG A 13 10.38 -40.74 -21.23
N HIS A 14 11.66 -40.65 -21.56
CA HIS A 14 12.63 -39.81 -20.82
C HIS A 14 12.34 -38.32 -21.02
N THR A 15 12.01 -37.89 -22.24
CA THR A 15 11.63 -36.51 -22.56
C THR A 15 10.32 -36.13 -21.85
N LEU A 16 9.32 -37.02 -21.81
CA LEU A 16 8.08 -36.79 -21.07
C LEU A 16 8.32 -36.64 -19.56
N LEU A 17 9.10 -37.54 -18.96
CA LEU A 17 9.46 -37.47 -17.54
C LEU A 17 10.25 -36.19 -17.22
N LEU A 18 11.16 -35.78 -18.09
CA LEU A 18 11.91 -34.54 -17.95
C LEU A 18 10.97 -33.32 -17.96
N LEU A 19 10.02 -33.24 -18.89
CA LEU A 19 9.05 -32.13 -18.95
C LEU A 19 8.15 -32.06 -17.71
N ILE A 20 7.70 -33.21 -17.20
CA ILE A 20 6.93 -33.28 -15.96
C ILE A 20 7.79 -32.79 -14.79
N SER A 21 9.05 -33.22 -14.69
CA SER A 21 9.95 -32.80 -13.61
C SER A 21 10.23 -31.29 -13.63
N ILE A 22 10.41 -30.69 -14.81
CA ILE A 22 10.58 -29.25 -14.97
C ILE A 22 9.29 -28.51 -14.57
N SER A 23 8.13 -29.02 -14.98
CA SER A 23 6.84 -28.42 -14.65
C SER A 23 6.58 -28.43 -13.14
N ILE A 24 6.90 -29.54 -12.46
CA ILE A 24 6.81 -29.66 -10.99
C ILE A 24 7.77 -28.66 -10.33
N LEU A 25 9.02 -28.57 -10.80
CA LEU A 25 10.00 -27.62 -10.27
C LEU A 25 9.50 -26.17 -10.39
N VAL A 26 8.93 -25.79 -11.53
CA VAL A 26 8.36 -24.45 -11.74
C VAL A 26 7.19 -24.17 -10.79
N ILE A 27 6.30 -25.14 -10.59
CA ILE A 27 5.19 -25.02 -9.63
C ILE A 27 5.71 -24.87 -8.20
N VAL A 28 6.68 -25.69 -7.80
CA VAL A 28 7.29 -25.63 -6.46
C VAL A 28 7.96 -24.27 -6.24
N VAL A 29 8.76 -23.77 -7.20
CA VAL A 29 9.38 -22.44 -7.11
C VAL A 29 8.32 -21.34 -7.03
N SER A 30 7.27 -21.40 -7.87
CA SER A 30 6.17 -20.42 -7.83
C SER A 30 5.45 -20.41 -6.47
N VAL A 31 5.17 -21.58 -5.90
CA VAL A 31 4.57 -21.73 -4.59
C VAL A 31 5.50 -21.19 -3.50
N LEU A 32 6.80 -21.53 -3.53
CA LEU A 32 7.80 -21.04 -2.58
C LEU A 32 7.97 -19.52 -2.62
N THR A 33 7.96 -18.91 -3.80
CA THR A 33 8.06 -17.44 -3.96
C THR A 33 6.81 -16.68 -3.50
N ASN A 34 5.67 -17.37 -3.28
CA ASN A 34 4.46 -16.75 -2.76
C ASN A 34 4.42 -16.66 -1.23
N PHE A 35 5.36 -17.29 -0.52
CA PHE A 35 5.42 -17.19 0.95
C PHE A 35 6.09 -15.87 1.36
N ASN A 36 5.34 -15.07 2.13
CA ASN A 36 5.66 -13.75 2.69
C ASN A 36 5.47 -12.53 1.78
N LYS A 37 4.27 -12.38 1.20
CA LYS A 37 3.79 -11.06 0.73
C LYS A 37 3.47 -10.08 1.86
N TYR A 38 3.41 -10.51 3.12
CA TYR A 38 3.12 -9.62 4.24
C TYR A 38 3.81 -10.03 5.53
N VAL A 39 3.89 -9.07 6.47
CA VAL A 39 4.26 -9.28 7.88
C VAL A 39 3.17 -8.69 8.77
N VAL A 40 3.01 -9.23 9.98
CA VAL A 40 2.16 -8.64 11.03
C VAL A 40 3.07 -8.18 12.16
N VAL A 41 2.97 -6.91 12.51
CA VAL A 41 3.76 -6.26 13.55
C VAL A 41 2.82 -5.84 14.66
N CYS A 42 2.97 -6.43 15.85
CA CYS A 42 2.16 -6.11 17.03
C CYS A 42 2.90 -5.25 18.05
N ASP A 43 4.22 -5.18 17.97
CA ASP A 43 5.02 -4.28 18.81
C ASP A 43 5.13 -2.90 18.14
N SER A 44 4.45 -1.92 18.72
CA SER A 44 4.50 -0.53 18.26
C SER A 44 5.92 0.06 18.23
N LEU A 45 6.85 -0.46 19.05
CA LEU A 45 8.24 0.03 19.08
C LEU A 45 9.00 -0.26 17.78
N GLU A 46 8.55 -1.24 16.99
CA GLU A 46 9.14 -1.53 15.68
C GLU A 46 8.69 -0.55 14.59
N LEU A 47 7.63 0.22 14.83
CA LEU A 47 7.02 1.13 13.87
C LEU A 47 7.18 2.59 14.30
N GLN A 48 7.96 3.34 13.53
CA GLN A 48 8.14 4.77 13.76
C GLN A 48 7.52 5.59 12.64
N VAL A 49 6.44 6.32 12.91
CA VAL A 49 5.84 7.21 11.93
C VAL A 49 6.74 8.41 11.65
N ILE A 50 7.08 8.62 10.37
CA ILE A 50 7.92 9.75 9.93
C ILE A 50 6.99 10.94 9.60
N ASP A 51 6.01 10.70 8.73
CA ASP A 51 5.00 11.65 8.25
C ASP A 51 3.65 10.91 8.04
N GLY A 52 2.66 11.57 7.43
CA GLY A 52 1.30 11.04 7.32
C GLY A 52 1.13 9.83 6.38
N ASP A 53 2.13 9.48 5.56
CA ASP A 53 2.07 8.32 4.66
C ASP A 53 3.33 7.43 4.70
N THR A 54 4.36 7.83 5.45
CA THR A 54 5.63 7.14 5.53
C THR A 54 6.00 6.85 6.98
N PHE A 55 6.43 5.61 7.23
CA PHE A 55 6.92 5.15 8.53
C PHE A 55 8.20 4.34 8.36
N ARG A 56 8.91 4.07 9.45
CA ARG A 56 9.98 3.08 9.50
C ARG A 56 9.46 1.81 10.11
N TRP A 57 9.84 0.71 9.49
CA TRP A 57 9.77 -0.61 10.11
C TRP A 57 11.21 -1.12 10.20
N HIS A 58 11.69 -1.27 11.44
CA HIS A 58 13.13 -1.36 11.74
C HIS A 58 13.93 -0.22 11.07
N ASN A 59 14.92 -0.56 10.25
CA ASN A 59 15.79 0.40 9.55
C ASN A 59 15.31 0.74 8.12
N LYS A 60 14.13 0.28 7.70
CA LYS A 60 13.61 0.48 6.35
C LYS A 60 12.45 1.47 6.36
N LYS A 61 12.44 2.39 5.39
CA LYS A 61 11.30 3.29 5.17
C LYS A 61 10.23 2.55 4.36
N VAL A 62 9.00 2.61 4.84
CA VAL A 62 7.80 2.08 4.19
C VAL A 62 6.87 3.24 3.89
N ARG A 63 6.39 3.31 2.65
CA ARG A 63 5.37 4.26 2.21
C ARG A 63 4.07 3.52 1.91
N ILE A 64 2.98 4.05 2.44
CA ILE A 64 1.64 3.56 2.15
C ILE A 64 1.36 3.79 0.67
N TYR A 65 1.05 2.71 -0.03
CA TYR A 65 0.82 2.74 -1.47
C TYR A 65 -0.46 3.49 -1.82
N GLY A 66 -0.42 4.25 -2.93
CA GLY A 66 -1.62 4.85 -3.51
C GLY A 66 -2.13 6.10 -2.81
N ILE A 67 -1.38 6.67 -1.87
CA ILE A 67 -1.72 7.93 -1.20
C ILE A 67 -0.57 8.94 -1.20
N ASP A 68 -0.90 10.22 -1.04
CA ASP A 68 0.04 11.29 -0.65
C ASP A 68 -0.61 12.15 0.43
N THR A 69 0.05 12.29 1.58
CA THR A 69 -0.40 13.24 2.61
C THR A 69 0.10 14.67 2.36
N LEU A 70 -0.54 15.64 3.00
CA LEU A 70 -0.03 17.01 3.01
C LEU A 70 1.33 17.08 3.72
N GLU A 71 2.23 17.92 3.23
CA GLU A 71 3.59 18.07 3.75
C GLU A 71 3.61 18.89 5.05
N LEU A 72 4.43 18.53 6.04
CA LEU A 72 4.50 19.24 7.33
C LEU A 72 5.09 20.65 7.24
N THR A 73 5.89 20.91 6.20
CA THR A 73 6.64 22.17 6.03
C THR A 73 6.12 22.99 4.85
N LYS A 74 6.34 22.52 3.62
CA LYS A 74 5.96 23.23 2.38
C LYS A 74 5.26 22.28 1.42
N GLN A 75 4.02 22.64 1.07
CA GLN A 75 3.23 21.87 0.11
C GLN A 75 3.87 21.88 -1.28
N LYS A 76 3.74 20.76 -1.99
CA LYS A 76 4.10 20.65 -3.41
C LYS A 76 3.15 21.53 -4.23
N LYS A 77 3.67 22.21 -5.27
CA LYS A 77 2.86 23.10 -6.13
C LYS A 77 1.64 22.39 -6.73
N TRP A 78 1.80 21.13 -7.14
CA TRP A 78 0.71 20.35 -7.72
C TRP A 78 -0.37 20.03 -6.68
N VAL A 79 -0.01 19.79 -5.41
CA VAL A 79 -0.97 19.53 -4.33
C VAL A 79 -1.86 20.76 -4.15
N LEU A 80 -1.27 21.95 -4.04
CA LEU A 80 -2.01 23.21 -3.89
C LEU A 80 -2.94 23.47 -5.07
N HIS A 81 -2.48 23.20 -6.29
CA HIS A 81 -3.30 23.33 -7.50
C HIS A 81 -4.46 22.32 -7.52
N TYR A 82 -4.19 21.08 -7.10
CA TYR A 82 -5.15 19.98 -7.13
C TYR A 82 -6.26 20.13 -6.09
N ILE A 83 -5.92 20.59 -4.88
CA ILE A 83 -6.90 20.79 -3.80
C ILE A 83 -7.61 22.14 -3.91
N ASP A 84 -7.01 23.10 -4.61
CA ASP A 84 -7.49 24.48 -4.77
C ASP A 84 -7.83 25.19 -3.44
N LYS A 85 -6.97 24.98 -2.44
CA LYS A 85 -7.08 25.61 -1.11
C LYS A 85 -5.84 26.45 -0.81
N LYS A 86 -6.05 27.64 -0.22
CA LYS A 86 -4.97 28.60 0.09
C LYS A 86 -4.78 28.85 1.59
N ASN A 87 -5.60 28.24 2.45
CA ASN A 87 -5.45 28.33 3.90
C ASN A 87 -4.31 27.41 4.39
N TYR A 88 -3.08 27.88 4.28
CA TYR A 88 -1.88 27.10 4.63
C TYR A 88 -1.85 26.64 6.09
N SER A 89 -2.41 27.41 7.02
CA SER A 89 -2.49 27.03 8.43
C SER A 89 -3.37 25.79 8.61
N CYS A 90 -4.55 25.79 7.98
CA CYS A 90 -5.46 24.65 7.97
C CYS A 90 -4.84 23.42 7.29
N LEU A 91 -4.19 23.60 6.13
CA LEU A 91 -3.49 22.52 5.44
C LEU A 91 -2.38 21.90 6.30
N LYS A 92 -1.60 22.74 6.98
CA LYS A 92 -0.55 22.29 7.90
C LYS A 92 -1.14 21.54 9.10
N TYR A 93 -2.27 22.01 9.66
CA TYR A 93 -2.98 21.29 10.73
C TYR A 93 -3.34 19.86 10.30
N TYR A 94 -3.92 19.68 9.12
CA TYR A 94 -4.28 18.35 8.63
C TYR A 94 -3.08 17.47 8.26
N ALA A 95 -1.94 18.07 7.89
CA ALA A 95 -0.68 17.34 7.73
C ALA A 95 -0.22 16.70 9.07
N TYR A 96 -0.27 17.45 10.17
CA TYR A 96 0.02 16.89 11.51
C TYR A 96 -1.04 15.89 11.95
N ARG A 97 -2.32 16.17 11.67
CA ARG A 97 -3.41 15.27 12.03
C ARG A 97 -3.28 13.91 11.35
N ALA A 98 -2.87 13.87 10.08
CA ALA A 98 -2.63 12.61 9.36
C ALA A 98 -1.55 11.77 10.05
N LYS A 99 -0.43 12.40 10.43
CA LYS A 99 0.65 11.76 11.17
C LYS A 99 0.17 11.22 12.52
N GLU A 100 -0.52 12.04 13.31
CA GLU A 100 -1.02 11.67 14.64
C GLU A 100 -2.02 10.49 14.57
N VAL A 101 -2.90 10.49 13.56
CA VAL A 101 -3.83 9.37 13.33
C VAL A 101 -3.07 8.08 13.04
N LEU A 102 -2.04 8.13 12.21
CA LEU A 102 -1.23 6.96 11.89
C LEU A 102 -0.45 6.46 13.12
N GLU A 103 0.13 7.37 13.91
CA GLU A 103 0.78 7.05 15.19
C GLU A 103 -0.19 6.37 16.15
N ASN A 104 -1.39 6.92 16.29
CA ASN A 104 -2.40 6.34 17.16
C ASN A 104 -2.83 4.95 16.70
N ILE A 105 -2.96 4.70 15.39
CA ILE A 105 -3.28 3.37 14.87
C ILE A 105 -2.13 2.39 15.20
N PHE A 106 -0.88 2.79 14.97
CA PHE A 106 0.27 1.91 15.18
C PHE A 106 0.54 1.60 16.66
N ASN A 107 0.19 2.52 17.56
CA ASN A 107 0.36 2.32 19.00
C ASN A 107 -0.70 1.43 19.64
N ASN A 108 -1.86 1.25 19.00
CA ASN A 108 -3.01 0.57 19.60
C ASN A 108 -3.41 -0.73 18.90
N TYR A 109 -2.85 -1.04 17.72
CA TYR A 109 -3.26 -2.19 16.93
C TYR A 109 -2.06 -2.93 16.32
N CYS A 110 -2.23 -4.24 16.12
CA CYS A 110 -1.34 -5.00 15.24
C CYS A 110 -1.52 -4.56 13.78
N ILE A 111 -0.40 -4.31 13.11
CA ILE A 111 -0.35 -3.79 11.75
C ILE A 111 0.11 -4.87 10.79
N LYS A 112 -0.72 -5.18 9.80
CA LYS A 112 -0.37 -6.02 8.67
C LYS A 112 0.20 -5.14 7.56
N ILE A 113 1.43 -5.43 7.13
CA ILE A 113 2.13 -4.73 6.06
C ILE A 113 2.26 -5.69 4.88
N GLU A 114 1.54 -5.43 3.79
CA GLU A 114 1.60 -6.20 2.55
C GLU A 114 2.53 -5.52 1.54
N PHE A 115 3.64 -6.17 1.20
CA PHE A 115 4.68 -5.64 0.34
C PHE A 115 4.28 -5.67 -1.14
N LEU A 116 4.40 -4.53 -1.81
CA LEU A 116 4.12 -4.38 -3.24
C LEU A 116 5.37 -4.18 -4.09
N GLY A 117 6.47 -3.73 -3.49
CA GLY A 117 7.73 -3.48 -4.18
C GLY A 117 8.48 -2.30 -3.57
N HIS A 118 9.21 -1.56 -4.40
CA HIS A 118 9.94 -0.37 -4.00
C HIS A 118 9.63 0.78 -4.96
N ASP A 119 9.66 2.01 -4.45
CA ASP A 119 9.63 3.19 -5.30
C ASP A 119 11.04 3.56 -5.79
N LYS A 120 11.11 4.56 -6.69
CA LYS A 120 12.37 5.06 -7.25
C LYS A 120 13.36 5.66 -6.22
N TYR A 121 12.91 5.89 -4.99
CA TYR A 121 13.73 6.40 -3.89
C TYR A 121 14.19 5.27 -2.95
N GLY A 122 13.88 4.01 -3.26
CA GLY A 122 14.25 2.84 -2.47
C GLY A 122 13.38 2.63 -1.23
N ARG A 123 12.25 3.34 -1.10
CA ARG A 123 11.28 3.06 -0.03
C ARG A 123 10.48 1.81 -0.39
N ILE A 124 10.18 0.98 0.61
CA ILE A 124 9.24 -0.11 0.46
C ILE A 124 7.86 0.49 0.17
N LEU A 125 7.18 0.02 -0.87
CA LEU A 125 5.78 0.31 -1.12
C LEU A 125 4.93 -0.82 -0.54
N ALA A 126 3.94 -0.47 0.28
CA ALA A 126 3.10 -1.46 0.93
C ALA A 126 1.63 -1.02 1.05
N ARG A 127 0.71 -1.99 1.05
CA ARG A 127 -0.61 -1.79 1.64
C ARG A 127 -0.55 -2.08 3.12
N VAL A 128 -1.25 -1.28 3.92
CA VAL A 128 -1.15 -1.34 5.38
C VAL A 128 -2.54 -1.49 5.95
N TYR A 129 -2.71 -2.48 6.80
CA TYR A 129 -4.00 -2.84 7.38
C TYR A 129 -3.90 -2.94 8.89
N ASN A 130 -4.95 -2.52 9.59
CA ASN A 130 -5.22 -3.05 10.93
C ASN A 130 -6.23 -4.19 10.78
N CYS A 131 -6.05 -5.30 11.49
CA CYS A 131 -7.00 -6.41 11.44
C CYS A 131 -7.44 -6.77 12.86
N THR A 132 -8.75 -6.91 13.06
CA THR A 132 -9.35 -7.38 14.31
C THR A 132 -10.21 -8.60 13.99
N GLY A 133 -9.73 -9.78 14.38
CA GLY A 133 -10.31 -11.04 13.92
C GLY A 133 -10.23 -11.15 12.39
N ASN A 134 -11.38 -11.41 11.75
CA ASN A 134 -11.49 -11.56 10.30
C ASN A 134 -11.75 -10.25 9.54
N ILE A 135 -11.80 -9.12 10.24
CA ILE A 135 -12.08 -7.81 9.65
C ILE A 135 -10.76 -7.05 9.55
N CYS A 136 -10.45 -6.53 8.37
CA CYS A 136 -9.29 -5.69 8.14
C CYS A 136 -9.70 -4.32 7.58
N THR A 137 -9.13 -3.26 8.14
CA THR A 137 -9.28 -1.88 7.64
C THR A 137 -8.06 -1.52 6.82
N ASP A 138 -8.24 -1.09 5.57
CA ASP A 138 -7.17 -0.47 4.78
C ASP A 138 -6.89 0.93 5.33
N ILE A 139 -5.70 1.12 5.90
CA ILE A 139 -5.31 2.40 6.53
C ILE A 139 -5.13 3.49 5.47
N GLY A 140 -4.65 3.15 4.27
CA GLY A 140 -4.53 4.10 3.17
C GLY A 140 -5.89 4.63 2.73
N GLU A 141 -6.87 3.74 2.55
CA GLU A 141 -8.25 4.12 2.24
C GLU A 141 -8.86 4.95 3.37
N TYR A 142 -8.65 4.55 4.63
CA TYR A 142 -9.15 5.27 5.80
C TYR A 142 -8.63 6.72 5.85
N LEU A 143 -7.34 6.94 5.61
CA LEU A 143 -6.77 8.29 5.59
C LEU A 143 -7.40 9.14 4.48
N VAL A 144 -7.62 8.58 3.29
CA VAL A 144 -8.27 9.29 2.17
C VAL A 144 -9.74 9.58 2.47
N LEU A 145 -10.49 8.62 3.01
CA LEU A 145 -11.90 8.76 3.39
C LEU A 145 -12.14 9.91 4.38
N ASN A 146 -11.17 10.15 5.26
CA ASN A 146 -11.24 11.19 6.28
C ASN A 146 -10.63 12.53 5.84
N GLY A 147 -10.21 12.65 4.56
CA GLY A 147 -9.59 13.87 4.04
C GLY A 147 -8.24 14.17 4.68
N LEU A 148 -7.47 13.14 5.02
CA LEU A 148 -6.11 13.24 5.57
C LEU A 148 -5.03 12.95 4.52
N ALA A 149 -5.41 12.30 3.41
CA ALA A 149 -4.54 12.04 2.27
C ALA A 149 -5.27 12.24 0.93
N ILE A 150 -4.50 12.48 -0.12
CA ILE A 150 -4.94 12.48 -1.52
C ILE A 150 -4.77 11.06 -2.09
N SER A 151 -5.73 10.59 -2.89
CA SER A 151 -5.58 9.32 -3.62
C SER A 151 -4.65 9.52 -4.82
N PHE A 152 -3.65 8.66 -4.97
CA PHE A 152 -2.82 8.61 -6.17
C PHE A 152 -3.37 7.62 -7.19
N GLY A 153 -3.63 8.11 -8.41
CA GLY A 153 -4.25 7.33 -9.47
C GLY A 153 -5.68 6.89 -9.10
N ASP A 154 -6.04 5.67 -9.50
CA ASP A 154 -7.38 5.11 -9.26
C ASP A 154 -7.54 4.42 -7.89
N THR A 155 -6.48 4.33 -7.07
CA THR A 155 -6.41 3.43 -5.89
C THR A 155 -7.55 3.65 -4.89
N TYR A 156 -7.80 4.91 -4.49
CA TYR A 156 -8.81 5.27 -3.48
C TYR A 156 -9.73 6.40 -3.97
N LYS A 157 -10.02 6.44 -5.28
CA LYS A 157 -10.78 7.56 -5.90
C LYS A 157 -12.19 7.75 -5.33
N TYR A 158 -12.85 6.66 -4.93
CA TYR A 158 -14.19 6.72 -4.36
C TYR A 158 -14.16 7.34 -2.96
N ALA A 159 -13.19 6.93 -2.14
CA ALA A 159 -12.93 7.50 -0.84
C ALA A 159 -12.66 9.01 -0.92
N GLU A 160 -11.80 9.43 -1.86
CA GLU A 160 -11.48 10.84 -1.99
C GLU A 160 -12.70 11.66 -2.44
N ARG A 161 -13.47 11.14 -3.42
CA ARG A 161 -14.71 11.77 -3.87
C ARG A 161 -15.71 11.93 -2.73
N PHE A 162 -15.80 10.94 -1.84
CA PHE A 162 -16.62 11.01 -0.65
C PHE A 162 -16.15 12.12 0.29
N ALA A 163 -14.86 12.12 0.65
CA ALA A 163 -14.27 13.12 1.55
C ALA A 163 -14.45 14.55 1.03
N ARG A 164 -14.23 14.77 -0.27
CA ARG A 164 -14.46 16.05 -0.97
C ARG A 164 -15.91 16.51 -0.86
N ARG A 165 -16.87 15.64 -1.22
CA ARG A 165 -18.31 15.98 -1.18
C ARG A 165 -18.81 16.31 0.22
N ARG A 166 -18.19 15.71 1.24
CA ARG A 166 -18.54 15.92 2.65
C ARG A 166 -17.70 17.01 3.31
N ASN A 167 -16.79 17.67 2.59
CA ASN A 167 -15.83 18.64 3.14
C ASN A 167 -15.11 18.09 4.39
N LEU A 168 -14.59 16.86 4.32
CA LEU A 168 -13.84 16.26 5.44
C LEU A 168 -12.37 16.62 5.39
N GLY A 169 -11.74 16.66 6.57
CA GLY A 169 -10.30 16.88 6.66
C GLY A 169 -9.87 18.18 5.96
N PHE A 170 -8.77 18.14 5.21
CA PHE A 170 -8.26 19.32 4.51
C PHE A 170 -9.20 19.85 3.41
N TRP A 171 -10.23 19.09 2.99
CA TRP A 171 -11.25 19.59 2.07
C TRP A 171 -12.13 20.68 2.69
N SER A 172 -12.22 20.71 4.03
CA SER A 172 -12.91 21.75 4.80
C SER A 172 -12.16 23.08 4.87
N CYS A 173 -10.87 23.11 4.52
CA CYS A 173 -10.07 24.32 4.59
C CYS A 173 -10.65 25.38 3.65
N ASN A 174 -11.01 26.54 4.20
CA ASN A 174 -11.49 27.71 3.46
C ASN A 174 -10.53 28.87 3.68
#